data_AF-A0A2G2P8D3-F1
#
_entry.id   AF-A0A2G2P8D3-F1
#
_cell.length_a   1.000
_cell.length_b   1.000
_cell.length_c   1.000
_cell.angle_alpha   90.00
_cell.angle_beta   90.00
_cell.angle_gamma   90.00
#
_symmetry.space_group_name_H-M   'P 1'
#
loop_
_entity.id
_entity.type
_entity.pdbx_description
1 polymer ?
#
loop_
_entity_poly.entity_id
_entity_poly.type
_entity_poly.pdbx_seq_one_letter_code
_entity_poly.pdbx_strand_id
1 'polypeptide(L)'
;MASQIINLLFKISLGLLNEKKKGNNELLLIISELIEIAIEAEEIEAMPFSNTILNLGCDYIFGVIYYWIHDESENFDNTTIMVDKSLELIYAVLQSGLINKIEDLLNFIIKTHILNHIKPSKIFKKQSFGK
;
A
#
# COMPACT_ATOMS: atom_id res chain seq x y z
N MET A 1 -19.39 -5.51 16.06
CA MET A 1 -18.89 -6.58 15.17
C MET A 1 -18.18 -6.01 13.94
N ALA A 2 -18.84 -5.27 13.04
CA ALA A 2 -18.17 -4.64 11.87
C ALA A 2 -17.00 -3.70 12.24
N SER A 3 -17.13 -2.90 13.31
CA SER A 3 -16.05 -2.02 13.81
C SER A 3 -14.85 -2.78 14.42
N GLN A 4 -15.06 -4.02 14.88
CA GLN A 4 -13.97 -4.87 15.40
C GLN A 4 -13.20 -5.54 14.28
N ILE A 5 -13.90 -5.93 13.20
CA ILE A 5 -13.29 -6.49 11.99
C ILE A 5 -12.49 -5.42 11.25
N ILE A 6 -13.04 -4.21 11.11
CA ILE A 6 -12.30 -3.07 10.52
C ILE A 6 -11.07 -2.72 11.38
N ASN A 7 -11.17 -2.74 12.71
CA ASN A 7 -10.01 -2.54 13.58
C ASN A 7 -8.99 -3.68 13.51
N LEU A 8 -9.44 -4.91 13.29
CA LEU A 8 -8.55 -6.08 13.13
C LEU A 8 -7.80 -5.98 11.80
N LEU A 9 -8.50 -5.64 10.71
CA LEU A 9 -7.90 -5.41 9.39
C LEU A 9 -6.93 -4.22 9.42
N PHE A 10 -7.28 -3.13 10.10
CA PHE A 10 -6.41 -1.96 10.25
C PHE A 10 -5.19 -2.26 11.14
N LYS A 11 -5.34 -3.08 12.19
CA LYS A 11 -4.22 -3.54 13.04
C LYS A 11 -3.34 -4.59 12.38
N ILE A 12 -3.87 -5.42 11.50
CA ILE A 12 -3.08 -6.34 10.68
C ILE A 12 -2.24 -5.51 9.71
N SER A 13 -2.86 -4.58 8.97
CA SER A 13 -2.16 -3.73 8.01
C SER A 13 -1.15 -2.78 8.68
N LEU A 14 -1.45 -2.21 9.86
CA LEU A 14 -0.49 -1.42 10.65
C LEU A 14 0.53 -2.27 11.41
N GLY A 15 0.17 -3.49 11.82
CA GLY A 15 1.05 -4.43 12.51
C GLY A 15 2.11 -5.02 11.60
N LEU A 16 1.77 -5.24 10.32
CA LEU A 16 2.69 -5.67 9.26
C LEU A 16 3.70 -4.58 8.87
N LEU A 17 3.35 -3.29 9.07
CA LEU A 17 4.34 -2.19 8.96
C LEU A 17 5.37 -2.22 10.10
N ASN A 18 5.06 -2.85 11.23
CA ASN A 18 5.90 -2.83 12.44
C ASN A 18 6.69 -4.14 12.63
N GLU A 19 6.15 -5.28 12.22
CA GLU A 19 6.79 -6.61 12.30
C GLU A 19 7.57 -6.93 11.01
N LYS A 20 8.53 -6.06 10.66
CA LYS A 20 9.64 -6.46 9.78
C LYS A 20 10.37 -7.60 10.50
N LYS A 21 10.19 -8.85 10.05
CA LYS A 21 11.22 -9.89 9.86
C LYS A 21 10.59 -11.30 9.93
N LYS A 22 10.65 -12.01 8.80
CA LYS A 22 11.06 -13.44 8.67
C LYS A 22 10.06 -14.38 7.97
N GLY A 23 8.76 -14.08 7.87
CA GLY A 23 7.80 -14.92 7.14
C GLY A 23 7.41 -14.42 5.73
N ASN A 24 7.47 -13.10 5.50
CA ASN A 24 6.90 -12.45 4.30
C ASN A 24 7.92 -12.12 3.18
N ASN A 25 9.20 -12.46 3.35
CA ASN A 25 10.23 -11.97 2.43
C ASN A 25 10.14 -12.60 1.03
N GLU A 26 9.85 -13.90 0.92
CA GLU A 26 9.77 -14.58 -0.39
C GLU A 26 8.54 -14.14 -1.19
N LEU A 27 7.39 -14.00 -0.53
CA LEU A 27 6.18 -13.51 -1.17
C LEU A 27 6.33 -12.06 -1.65
N LEU A 28 6.94 -11.20 -0.82
CA LEU A 28 7.25 -9.82 -1.21
C LEU A 28 8.19 -9.79 -2.42
N LEU A 29 9.20 -10.67 -2.48
CA LEU A 29 10.12 -10.77 -3.62
C LEU A 29 9.37 -11.16 -4.89
N ILE A 30 8.54 -12.21 -4.84
CA ILE A 30 7.75 -12.64 -6.00
C ILE A 30 6.84 -11.52 -6.50
N ILE A 31 6.12 -10.84 -5.61
CA ILE A 31 5.24 -9.72 -6.00
C ILE A 31 6.07 -8.56 -6.57
N SER A 32 7.24 -8.29 -6.00
CA SER A 32 8.15 -7.25 -6.52
C SER A 32 8.61 -7.58 -7.93
N GLU A 33 9.05 -8.81 -8.17
CA GLU A 33 9.47 -9.29 -9.49
C GLU A 33 8.32 -9.19 -10.51
N LEU A 34 7.09 -9.57 -10.14
CA LEU A 34 5.92 -9.46 -11.01
C LEU A 34 5.58 -8.00 -11.36
N ILE A 35 5.68 -7.09 -10.39
CA ILE A 35 5.45 -5.66 -10.63
C ILE A 35 6.57 -5.07 -11.50
N GLU A 36 7.83 -5.44 -11.26
CA GLU A 36 8.97 -5.01 -12.07
C GLU A 36 8.82 -5.44 -13.52
N ILE A 37 8.46 -6.71 -13.77
CA ILE A 37 8.18 -7.22 -15.12
C ILE A 37 7.08 -6.40 -15.81
N ALA A 38 5.99 -6.08 -15.09
CA ALA A 38 4.88 -5.31 -15.65
C ALA A 38 5.28 -3.84 -15.95
N ILE A 39 6.17 -3.26 -15.16
CA ILE A 39 6.75 -1.93 -15.42
C ILE A 39 7.69 -1.99 -16.64
N GLU A 40 8.56 -2.99 -16.72
CA GLU A 40 9.49 -3.18 -17.85
C GLU A 40 8.75 -3.44 -19.17
N ALA A 41 7.60 -4.11 -19.10
CA ALA A 41 6.70 -4.33 -20.23
C ALA A 41 5.84 -3.09 -20.58
N GLU A 42 5.99 -1.97 -19.86
CA GLU A 42 5.19 -0.75 -20.01
C GLU A 42 3.68 -0.96 -19.81
N GLU A 43 3.27 -2.04 -19.11
CA GLU A 43 1.86 -2.33 -18.81
C GLU A 43 1.32 -1.43 -17.69
N ILE A 44 2.19 -1.06 -16.74
CA ILE A 44 1.89 -0.16 -15.63
C ILE A 44 3.03 0.86 -15.44
N GLU A 45 2.70 2.04 -14.93
CA GLU A 45 3.71 3.06 -14.62
C GLU A 45 4.48 2.72 -13.33
N ALA A 46 5.73 3.19 -13.23
CA ALA A 46 6.47 3.13 -11.98
C ALA A 46 5.76 3.94 -10.88
N MET A 47 5.72 3.38 -9.67
CA MET A 47 4.90 3.90 -8.57
C MET A 47 5.74 4.43 -7.39
N PRO A 48 5.37 5.57 -6.79
CA PRO A 48 6.11 6.23 -5.71
C PRO A 48 5.99 5.53 -4.34
N PHE A 49 4.97 4.68 -4.14
CA PHE A 49 4.72 3.94 -2.90
C PHE A 49 4.92 2.43 -3.07
N SER A 50 5.88 2.02 -3.91
CA SER A 50 6.09 0.61 -4.30
C SER A 50 6.08 -0.33 -3.09
N ASN A 51 6.82 -0.04 -2.02
CA ASN A 51 6.86 -0.91 -0.85
C ASN A 51 5.49 -1.05 -0.13
N THR A 52 4.68 0.01 -0.08
CA THR A 52 3.32 -0.08 0.49
C THR A 52 2.42 -0.92 -0.41
N ILE A 53 2.53 -0.75 -1.72
CA ILE A 53 1.77 -1.50 -2.72
C ILE A 53 2.14 -2.99 -2.67
N LEU A 54 3.43 -3.31 -2.49
CA LEU A 54 3.89 -4.68 -2.29
C LEU A 54 3.29 -5.33 -1.03
N ASN A 55 3.26 -4.60 0.09
CA ASN A 55 2.62 -5.11 1.30
C ASN A 55 1.11 -5.30 1.12
N LEU A 56 0.43 -4.38 0.42
CA LEU A 56 -0.98 -4.54 0.07
C LEU A 56 -1.22 -5.76 -0.84
N GLY A 57 -0.28 -6.07 -1.74
CA GLY A 57 -0.31 -7.30 -2.53
C GLY A 57 -0.23 -8.55 -1.66
N CYS A 58 0.64 -8.57 -0.64
CA CYS A 58 0.66 -9.66 0.34
C CYS A 58 -0.66 -9.76 1.12
N ASP A 59 -1.18 -8.64 1.60
CA ASP A 59 -2.47 -8.57 2.31
C ASP A 59 -3.61 -9.10 1.44
N TYR A 60 -3.61 -8.76 0.15
CA TYR A 60 -4.57 -9.27 -0.81
C TYR A 60 -4.50 -10.80 -0.93
N ILE A 61 -3.31 -11.39 -1.06
CA ILE A 61 -3.14 -12.84 -1.14
C ILE A 61 -3.63 -13.53 0.14
N PHE A 62 -3.32 -12.99 1.32
CA PHE A 62 -3.88 -13.51 2.57
C PHE A 62 -5.39 -13.37 2.64
N GLY A 63 -5.96 -12.28 2.11
CA GLY A 63 -7.39 -12.09 1.97
C GLY A 63 -8.05 -13.12 1.05
N VAL A 64 -7.41 -13.45 -0.08
CA VAL A 64 -7.85 -14.52 -1.00
C VAL A 64 -7.80 -15.87 -0.31
N ILE A 65 -6.69 -16.22 0.36
CA ILE A 65 -6.58 -17.47 1.12
C ILE A 65 -7.66 -17.56 2.19
N TYR A 66 -7.89 -16.47 2.93
CA TYR A 66 -8.92 -16.41 3.95
C TYR A 66 -10.32 -16.59 3.35
N TYR A 67 -10.62 -15.95 2.22
CA TYR A 67 -11.90 -16.12 1.54
C TYR A 67 -12.07 -17.56 1.06
N TRP A 68 -11.01 -18.14 0.46
CA TRP A 68 -11.00 -19.49 -0.08
C TRP A 68 -11.28 -20.56 0.97
N ILE A 69 -10.65 -20.49 2.15
CA ILE A 69 -10.89 -21.47 3.22
C ILE A 69 -12.33 -21.44 3.78
N HIS A 70 -13.09 -20.37 3.50
CA HIS A 70 -14.50 -20.22 3.89
C HIS A 70 -15.46 -20.37 2.70
N ASP A 71 -14.95 -20.68 1.51
CA ASP A 71 -15.77 -20.81 0.33
C ASP A 71 -16.38 -22.21 0.25
N GLU A 72 -17.69 -22.28 0.54
CA GLU A 72 -18.48 -23.51 0.48
C GLU A 72 -19.17 -23.72 -0.88
N SER A 73 -18.89 -22.88 -1.88
CA SER A 73 -19.44 -23.06 -3.24
C SER A 73 -18.82 -24.26 -3.93
N GLU A 74 -19.54 -24.79 -4.93
CA GLU A 74 -19.04 -25.90 -5.75
C GLU A 74 -17.73 -25.48 -6.41
N ASN A 75 -16.69 -26.32 -6.28
CA ASN A 75 -15.35 -26.07 -6.81
C ASN A 75 -14.71 -24.73 -6.44
N PHE A 76 -15.17 -24.07 -5.36
CA PHE A 76 -14.70 -22.74 -4.95
C PHE A 76 -14.95 -21.63 -6.00
N ASP A 77 -16.04 -21.76 -6.76
CA ASP A 77 -16.41 -20.80 -7.82
C ASP A 77 -16.49 -19.36 -7.32
N ASN A 78 -16.96 -19.13 -6.10
CA ASN A 78 -17.03 -17.78 -5.54
C ASN A 78 -15.64 -17.16 -5.35
N THR A 79 -14.65 -17.94 -4.92
CA THR A 79 -13.26 -17.49 -4.78
C THR A 79 -12.69 -17.09 -6.13
N THR A 80 -12.90 -17.92 -7.15
CA THR A 80 -12.48 -17.63 -8.54
C THR A 80 -13.09 -16.32 -9.03
N ILE A 81 -14.41 -16.16 -8.89
CA ILE A 81 -15.11 -14.94 -9.28
C ILE A 81 -14.62 -13.71 -8.50
N MET A 82 -14.36 -13.87 -7.20
CA MET A 82 -13.83 -12.80 -6.36
C MET A 82 -12.47 -12.35 -6.87
N VAL A 83 -11.54 -13.29 -7.06
CA VAL A 83 -10.19 -13.04 -7.55
C VAL A 83 -10.20 -12.36 -8.91
N ASP A 84 -10.99 -12.85 -9.87
CA ASP A 84 -11.08 -12.28 -11.21
C ASP A 84 -11.53 -10.81 -11.14
N LYS A 85 -12.61 -10.53 -10.41
CA LYS A 85 -13.17 -9.18 -10.29
C LYS A 85 -12.24 -8.23 -9.54
N SER A 86 -11.60 -8.70 -8.47
CA SER A 86 -10.68 -7.85 -7.72
C SER A 86 -9.39 -7.59 -8.47
N LEU A 87 -8.84 -8.57 -9.20
CA LEU A 87 -7.65 -8.37 -10.03
C LEU A 87 -7.93 -7.44 -11.21
N GLU A 88 -9.10 -7.57 -11.86
CA GLU A 88 -9.50 -6.65 -12.92
C GLU A 88 -9.54 -5.20 -12.42
N LEU A 89 -10.11 -4.98 -11.23
CA LEU A 89 -10.14 -3.66 -10.59
C LEU A 89 -8.75 -3.16 -10.22
N ILE A 90 -7.92 -4.01 -9.59
CA ILE A 90 -6.54 -3.65 -9.20
C ILE A 90 -5.75 -3.28 -10.45
N TYR A 91 -5.83 -4.06 -11.52
CA TYR A 91 -5.18 -3.79 -12.79
C TYR A 91 -5.61 -2.45 -13.37
N ALA A 92 -6.92 -2.18 -13.44
CA ALA A 92 -7.43 -0.90 -13.93
C ALA A 92 -6.90 0.30 -13.12
N VAL A 93 -6.80 0.16 -11.79
CA VAL A 93 -6.21 1.19 -10.92
C VAL A 93 -4.73 1.40 -11.22
N LEU A 94 -3.94 0.33 -11.31
CA LEU A 94 -2.51 0.40 -11.58
C LEU A 94 -2.22 1.00 -12.97
N GLN A 95 -2.92 0.54 -13.99
CA GLN A 95 -2.76 1.00 -15.38
C GLN A 95 -3.17 2.47 -15.55
N SER A 96 -4.15 2.96 -14.79
CA SER A 96 -4.65 4.33 -14.94
C SER A 96 -3.65 5.42 -14.51
N GLY A 97 -2.55 5.07 -13.85
CA GLY A 97 -1.62 6.03 -13.22
C GLY A 97 -2.27 6.82 -12.08
N LEU A 98 -3.44 6.40 -11.57
CA LEU A 98 -4.17 7.09 -10.51
C LEU A 98 -3.32 7.24 -9.23
N ILE A 99 -2.51 6.23 -8.91
CA ILE A 99 -1.62 6.24 -7.75
C ILE A 99 -0.63 7.41 -7.84
N ASN A 100 -0.05 7.63 -9.01
CA ASN A 100 0.91 8.70 -9.26
C ASN A 100 0.23 10.08 -9.11
N LYS A 101 -0.99 10.22 -9.65
CA LYS A 101 -1.79 11.46 -9.50
C LYS A 101 -2.16 11.77 -8.05
N ILE A 102 -2.46 10.74 -7.24
CA ILE A 102 -2.74 10.91 -5.81
C ILE A 102 -1.48 11.40 -5.09
N GLU A 103 -0.31 10.84 -5.42
CA GLU A 103 0.96 11.28 -4.85
C GLU A 103 1.25 12.75 -5.20
N ASP A 104 1.09 13.14 -6.47
CA ASP A 104 1.27 14.52 -6.93
C ASP A 104 0.39 15.49 -6.12
N LEU A 105 -0.87 15.13 -5.91
CA LEU A 105 -1.80 15.93 -5.12
C LEU A 105 -1.37 16.04 -3.65
N LEU A 106 -0.96 14.94 -3.03
CA LEU A 106 -0.47 14.94 -1.65
C LEU A 106 0.78 15.80 -1.51
N ASN A 107 1.74 15.65 -2.44
CA ASN A 107 2.95 16.44 -2.50
C ASN A 107 2.64 17.94 -2.64
N PHE A 108 1.67 18.29 -3.49
CA PHE A 108 1.19 19.67 -3.63
C PHE A 108 0.60 20.20 -2.32
N ILE A 109 -0.30 19.46 -1.67
CA ILE A 109 -0.96 19.90 -0.42
C ILE A 109 0.07 20.08 0.70
N ILE A 110 0.98 19.12 0.88
CA ILE A 110 2.02 19.18 1.93
C ILE A 110 2.91 20.40 1.72
N LYS A 111 3.43 20.60 0.50
CA LYS A 111 4.30 21.73 0.19
C LYS A 111 3.59 23.07 0.33
N THR A 112 2.35 23.16 -0.15
CA THR A 112 1.61 24.43 -0.23
C THR A 112 0.98 24.84 1.09
N HIS A 113 0.47 23.89 1.87
CA HIS A 113 -0.34 24.20 3.06
C HIS A 113 0.30 23.76 4.37
N ILE A 114 1.17 22.76 4.39
CA ILE A 114 1.77 22.29 5.64
C ILE A 114 3.10 22.99 5.88
N LEU A 115 4.04 22.86 4.93
CA LEU A 115 5.37 23.45 5.08
C LEU A 115 5.34 24.99 5.18
N ASN A 116 4.44 25.65 4.46
CA ASN A 116 4.27 27.11 4.54
C ASN A 116 3.72 27.60 5.89
N HIS A 117 3.06 26.72 6.65
CA HIS A 117 2.53 27.03 7.98
C HIS A 117 3.48 26.63 9.12
N ILE A 118 4.47 25.76 8.85
CA ILE A 118 5.55 25.44 9.78
C ILE A 118 6.61 26.55 9.67
N LYS A 119 6.39 27.67 10.38
CA LYS A 119 7.48 28.64 10.63
C LYS A 119 8.55 27.93 11.48
N PRO A 120 9.85 28.02 11.15
CA PRO A 120 10.89 27.61 12.08
C PRO A 120 10.72 28.47 13.34
N SER A 121 10.28 27.83 14.43
CA SER A 121 10.19 28.50 15.72
C SER A 121 11.60 29.02 16.07
N LYS A 122 11.67 30.23 16.64
CA LYS A 122 12.90 31.00 16.90
C LYS A 122 13.87 30.35 17.91
N ILE A 123 13.80 29.04 18.14
CA ILE A 123 14.55 28.29 19.15
C ILE A 123 16.04 28.15 18.80
N PHE A 124 16.43 28.28 17.53
CA PHE A 124 17.83 28.10 17.10
C PHE A 124 18.72 29.36 17.14
N LYS A 125 18.27 30.51 17.69
CA LYS A 125 19.06 31.76 17.65
C LYS A 125 19.69 32.22 18.97
N LYS A 126 19.85 31.35 19.98
CA LYS A 126 20.41 31.75 21.29
C LYS A 126 21.57 30.89 21.81
N GLN A 127 22.41 30.35 20.93
CA GLN A 127 23.73 29.84 21.30
C GLN A 127 24.78 30.22 20.24
N SER A 128 25.02 31.52 20.09
CA SER A 128 26.33 32.03 19.68
C SER A 128 26.37 33.51 20.03
N PHE A 129 27.50 33.94 20.59
CA PHE A 129 27.85 35.29 21.05
C PHE A 129 27.38 35.67 22.46
N GLY A 130 28.21 35.26 23.43
CA GLY A 130 28.23 35.80 24.78
C GLY A 130 29.60 35.60 25.41
N LYS A 131 30.57 36.42 24.96
CA LYS A 131 31.89 36.78 25.55
C LYS A 131 32.86 35.68 25.97
#